data_AF-A0A6I6DEH8-F1
#
_entry.id   AF-A0A6I6DEH8-F1
#
_cell.length_a   1.000
_cell.length_b   1.000
_cell.length_c   1.000
_cell.angle_alpha   90.00
_cell.angle_beta   90.00
_cell.angle_gamma   90.00
#
_symmetry.space_group_name_H-M   'P 1'
#
loop_
_entity.id
_entity.type
_entity.pdbx_description
1 polymer ?
#
loop_
_entity_poly.entity_id
_entity_poly.type
_entity_poly.pdbx_seq_one_letter_code
_entity_poly.pdbx_strand_id
1 'polypeptide(L)'
;MSRETLEYIASRKKELNAIILAHYYQNPDIQDTADFVGDSLQLAEQAAQTDADVIVTCGVSFMAESAKILSPNKKVLLPDIEAGCPMADMVTAEALRKKKAEHPNAVVVCYVNTSAEVKAECDICCTSSNAEAVIKSIPEDKEILFVPDRNLGQYIQDQTGRKMTFWEGYCPIHDVLTINEVEEQKALHPNAKVVVHPECPPEVTRNADVVKSTSGILNYIKESEEKEFIVGTEEGFLYTVQKACPDKKIYLARAEFTCNEMKHITLEKLARTLETMEHEIEVPENIRQKAVKSLDRMLAIAP
;
A
#
# COMPACT_ATOMS: atom_id res chain seq x y z
N MET A 1 -1.41 -7.02 27.37
CA MET A 1 -2.48 -7.34 26.41
C MET A 1 -3.40 -8.37 27.05
N SER A 2 -4.68 -8.05 27.27
CA SER A 2 -5.59 -9.01 27.92
C SER A 2 -6.02 -10.05 26.89
N ARG A 3 -5.85 -11.33 27.24
CA ARG A 3 -6.39 -12.47 26.49
C ARG A 3 -7.88 -12.29 26.16
N GLU A 4 -8.60 -11.60 27.04
CA GLU A 4 -10.00 -11.21 26.89
C GLU A 4 -10.27 -10.38 25.63
N THR A 5 -9.39 -9.43 25.25
CA THR A 5 -9.58 -8.58 24.06
C THR A 5 -9.50 -9.39 22.77
N LEU A 6 -8.53 -10.31 22.68
CA LEU A 6 -8.38 -11.18 21.51
C LEU A 6 -9.54 -12.18 21.39
N GLU A 7 -9.98 -12.76 22.50
CA GLU A 7 -11.15 -13.64 22.55
C GLU A 7 -12.43 -12.90 22.15
N TYR A 8 -12.59 -11.64 22.59
CA TYR A 8 -13.69 -10.77 22.18
C TYR A 8 -13.69 -10.50 20.68
N ILE A 9 -12.58 -10.04 20.11
CA ILE A 9 -12.44 -9.79 18.67
C ILE A 9 -12.77 -11.06 17.87
N ALA A 10 -12.26 -12.22 18.29
CA ALA A 10 -12.55 -13.49 17.64
C ALA A 10 -14.03 -13.88 17.70
N SER A 11 -14.72 -13.62 18.82
CA SER A 11 -16.17 -13.86 18.93
C SER A 11 -16.96 -12.94 18.01
N ARG A 12 -16.69 -11.63 18.09
CA ARG A 12 -17.39 -10.61 17.31
C ARG A 12 -17.23 -10.80 15.81
N LYS A 13 -16.03 -11.18 15.37
CA LYS A 13 -15.76 -11.49 13.97
C LYS A 13 -16.70 -12.57 13.43
N LYS A 14 -16.91 -13.65 14.20
CA LYS A 14 -17.83 -14.74 13.83
C LYS A 14 -19.30 -14.29 13.85
N GLU A 15 -19.70 -13.56 14.87
CA GLU A 15 -21.08 -13.07 15.02
C GLU A 15 -21.49 -12.12 13.89
N LEU A 16 -20.55 -11.31 13.42
CA LEU A 16 -20.78 -10.31 12.38
C LEU A 16 -20.53 -10.82 10.95
N ASN A 17 -20.08 -12.07 10.79
CA ASN A 17 -19.52 -12.56 9.52
C ASN A 17 -18.50 -11.56 8.95
N ALA A 18 -17.55 -11.12 9.78
CA ALA A 18 -16.56 -10.12 9.43
C ALA A 18 -15.24 -10.75 8.97
N ILE A 19 -14.51 -10.03 8.13
CA ILE A 19 -13.12 -10.30 7.79
C ILE A 19 -12.26 -9.09 8.19
N ILE A 20 -11.11 -9.36 8.81
CA ILE A 20 -10.13 -8.34 9.19
C ILE A 20 -8.97 -8.40 8.20
N LEU A 21 -8.79 -7.33 7.44
CA LEU A 21 -7.74 -7.17 6.44
C LEU A 21 -6.69 -6.21 6.98
N ALA A 22 -5.43 -6.64 7.13
CA ALA A 22 -4.36 -5.81 7.66
C ALA A 22 -3.24 -5.56 6.65
N HIS A 23 -2.75 -4.33 6.59
CA HIS A 23 -1.54 -4.03 5.82
C HIS A 23 -0.29 -4.55 6.55
N TYR A 24 0.77 -4.88 5.81
CA TYR A 24 2.06 -5.31 6.40
C TYR A 24 2.69 -4.30 7.36
N TYR A 25 2.29 -3.03 7.30
CA TYR A 25 2.81 -1.97 8.18
C TYR A 25 2.07 -1.89 9.52
N GLN A 26 1.08 -2.75 9.74
CA GLN A 26 0.35 -2.78 11.01
C GLN A 26 1.22 -3.29 12.16
N ASN A 27 0.81 -2.97 13.39
CA ASN A 27 1.44 -3.51 14.59
C ASN A 27 1.35 -5.05 14.62
N PRO A 28 2.32 -5.76 15.24
CA PRO A 28 2.34 -7.23 15.27
C PRO A 28 1.05 -7.88 15.78
N ASP A 29 0.43 -7.29 16.79
CA ASP A 29 -0.79 -7.75 17.42
C ASP A 29 -2.03 -7.61 16.49
N ILE A 30 -2.09 -6.55 15.69
CA ILE A 30 -3.06 -6.39 14.61
C ILE A 30 -2.82 -7.42 13.51
N GLN A 31 -1.56 -7.61 13.08
CA GLN A 31 -1.22 -8.60 12.05
C GLN A 31 -1.60 -10.02 12.49
N ASP A 32 -1.40 -10.37 13.77
CA ASP A 32 -1.77 -11.69 14.29
C ASP A 32 -3.28 -11.90 14.44
N THR A 33 -4.04 -10.81 14.58
CA THR A 33 -5.49 -10.83 14.74
C THR A 33 -6.23 -10.87 13.39
N ALA A 34 -5.58 -10.38 12.33
CA ALA A 34 -6.14 -10.30 11.00
C ALA A 34 -6.37 -11.68 10.36
N ASP A 35 -7.41 -11.78 9.52
CA ASP A 35 -7.66 -12.95 8.69
C ASP A 35 -6.73 -13.01 7.48
N PHE A 36 -6.32 -11.83 7.01
CA PHE A 36 -5.39 -11.68 5.90
C PHE A 36 -4.46 -10.51 6.13
N VAL A 37 -3.17 -10.72 5.88
CA VAL A 37 -2.13 -9.68 5.93
C VAL A 37 -1.46 -9.58 4.57
N GLY A 38 -1.47 -8.39 3.97
CA GLY A 38 -1.00 -8.18 2.60
C GLY A 38 -0.55 -6.77 2.28
N ASP A 39 -0.04 -6.59 1.06
CA ASP A 39 0.17 -5.26 0.47
C ASP A 39 -1.13 -4.70 -0.11
N SER A 40 -1.08 -3.47 -0.62
CA SER A 40 -2.28 -2.79 -1.15
C SER A 40 -3.01 -3.53 -2.28
N LEU A 41 -2.29 -4.28 -3.13
CA LEU A 41 -2.92 -5.04 -4.23
C LEU A 41 -3.66 -6.24 -3.66
N GLN A 42 -2.99 -7.00 -2.81
CA GLN A 42 -3.53 -8.19 -2.18
C GLN A 42 -4.77 -7.84 -1.32
N LEU A 43 -4.73 -6.72 -0.58
CA LEU A 43 -5.89 -6.26 0.19
C LEU A 43 -7.08 -5.89 -0.71
N ALA A 44 -6.83 -5.25 -1.86
CA ALA A 44 -7.88 -4.92 -2.82
C ALA A 44 -8.51 -6.19 -3.43
N GLU A 45 -7.70 -7.18 -3.79
CA GLU A 45 -8.16 -8.49 -4.28
C GLU A 45 -9.03 -9.21 -3.24
N GLN A 46 -8.57 -9.27 -1.99
CA GLN A 46 -9.33 -9.90 -0.90
C GLN A 46 -10.66 -9.17 -0.64
N ALA A 47 -10.65 -7.85 -0.64
CA ALA A 47 -11.87 -7.06 -0.47
C ALA A 47 -12.88 -7.29 -1.61
N ALA A 48 -12.42 -7.49 -2.84
CA ALA A 48 -13.28 -7.79 -3.99
C ALA A 48 -13.86 -9.21 -3.96
N GLN A 49 -13.09 -10.18 -3.46
CA GLN A 49 -13.43 -11.61 -3.54
C GLN A 49 -14.13 -12.18 -2.31
N THR A 50 -14.09 -11.49 -1.16
CA THR A 50 -14.62 -12.02 0.10
C THR A 50 -16.15 -12.18 0.10
N ASP A 51 -16.62 -13.18 0.84
CA ASP A 51 -18.04 -13.47 1.10
C ASP A 51 -18.52 -12.89 2.45
N ALA A 52 -17.62 -12.25 3.21
CA ALA A 52 -17.94 -11.61 4.48
C ALA A 52 -18.94 -10.46 4.30
N ASP A 53 -19.81 -10.24 5.28
CA ASP A 53 -20.75 -9.12 5.29
C ASP A 53 -20.07 -7.79 5.70
N VAL A 54 -19.01 -7.93 6.49
CA VAL A 54 -18.27 -6.81 7.10
C VAL A 54 -16.78 -6.95 6.80
N ILE A 55 -16.16 -5.88 6.31
CA ILE A 55 -14.70 -5.81 6.10
C ILE A 55 -14.16 -4.77 7.08
N VAL A 56 -13.31 -5.18 8.01
CA VAL A 56 -12.53 -4.24 8.83
C VAL A 56 -11.16 -4.05 8.20
N THR A 57 -10.89 -2.85 7.73
CA THR A 57 -9.61 -2.50 7.09
C THR A 57 -8.66 -1.92 8.12
N CYS A 58 -7.73 -2.75 8.60
CA CYS A 58 -6.60 -2.34 9.43
C CYS A 58 -5.48 -1.78 8.54
N GLY A 59 -5.68 -0.55 8.08
CA GLY A 59 -4.79 0.18 7.18
C GLY A 59 -5.09 1.68 7.29
N VAL A 60 -5.09 2.36 6.15
CA VAL A 60 -5.37 3.80 6.06
C VAL A 60 -6.58 4.09 5.17
N SER A 61 -7.09 5.31 5.23
CA SER A 61 -8.35 5.75 4.61
C SER A 61 -8.54 5.32 3.16
N PHE A 62 -7.57 5.57 2.28
CA PHE A 62 -7.70 5.21 0.85
C PHE A 62 -7.82 3.70 0.61
N MET A 63 -7.26 2.86 1.50
CA MET A 63 -7.38 1.39 1.41
C MET A 63 -8.79 0.97 1.75
N ALA A 64 -9.37 1.55 2.81
CA ALA A 64 -10.74 1.29 3.21
C ALA A 64 -11.74 1.82 2.17
N GLU A 65 -11.47 2.98 1.56
CA GLU A 65 -12.22 3.48 0.40
C GLU A 65 -12.14 2.52 -0.79
N SER A 66 -10.96 1.97 -1.09
CA SER A 66 -10.79 1.01 -2.19
C SER A 66 -11.58 -0.28 -1.92
N ALA A 67 -11.56 -0.78 -0.69
CA ALA A 67 -12.40 -1.90 -0.27
C ALA A 67 -13.90 -1.58 -0.43
N LYS A 68 -14.36 -0.39 -0.04
CA LYS A 68 -15.76 0.04 -0.21
C LYS A 68 -16.16 0.17 -1.68
N ILE A 69 -15.26 0.66 -2.54
CA ILE A 69 -15.51 0.78 -3.98
C ILE A 69 -15.73 -0.59 -4.63
N LEU A 70 -14.88 -1.56 -4.28
CA LEU A 70 -14.88 -2.93 -4.79
C LEU A 70 -15.99 -3.80 -4.18
N SER A 71 -16.41 -3.49 -2.95
CA SER A 71 -17.47 -4.21 -2.23
C SER A 71 -18.61 -3.24 -1.80
N PRO A 72 -19.36 -2.66 -2.76
CA PRO A 72 -20.32 -1.59 -2.47
C PRO A 72 -21.43 -1.99 -1.48
N ASN A 73 -21.86 -3.24 -1.53
CA ASN A 73 -22.95 -3.77 -0.72
C ASN A 73 -22.50 -4.25 0.68
N LYS A 74 -21.19 -4.31 0.93
CA LYS A 74 -20.64 -4.72 2.23
C LYS A 74 -20.43 -3.51 3.12
N LYS A 75 -20.46 -3.74 4.44
CA LYS A 75 -20.06 -2.72 5.42
C LYS A 75 -18.54 -2.73 5.52
N VAL A 76 -17.91 -1.59 5.24
CA VAL A 76 -16.45 -1.46 5.33
C VAL A 76 -16.14 -0.51 6.48
N LEU A 77 -15.32 -0.97 7.43
CA LEU A 77 -14.99 -0.24 8.65
C LEU A 77 -13.51 0.11 8.68
N LEU A 78 -13.20 1.32 9.15
CA LEU A 78 -11.84 1.77 9.47
C LEU A 78 -11.76 2.01 11.00
N PRO A 79 -10.86 1.33 11.72
CA PRO A 79 -10.80 1.47 13.18
C PRO A 79 -10.44 2.85 13.70
N ASP A 80 -9.78 3.67 12.88
CA ASP A 80 -9.48 5.06 13.22
C ASP A 80 -9.57 5.94 11.97
N ILE A 81 -10.46 6.93 11.98
CA ILE A 81 -10.63 7.88 10.87
C ILE A 81 -9.41 8.79 10.67
N GLU A 82 -8.56 8.92 11.69
CA GLU A 82 -7.31 9.67 11.60
C GLU A 82 -6.21 8.89 10.87
N ALA A 83 -6.40 7.60 10.59
CA ALA A 83 -5.44 6.80 9.81
C ALA A 83 -5.47 7.22 8.33
N GLY A 84 -4.72 8.27 7.98
CA GLY A 84 -4.65 8.86 6.65
C GLY A 84 -3.42 8.43 5.85
N CYS A 85 -3.12 9.16 4.79
CA CYS A 85 -1.87 9.00 4.05
C CYS A 85 -1.47 10.36 3.47
N PRO A 86 -0.46 11.05 4.05
CA PRO A 86 -0.05 12.37 3.60
C PRO A 86 0.24 12.44 2.10
N MET A 87 0.79 11.36 1.52
CA MET A 87 1.04 11.26 0.08
C MET A 87 -0.26 11.24 -0.75
N ALA A 88 -1.29 10.53 -0.28
CA ALA A 88 -2.59 10.50 -0.96
C ALA A 88 -3.25 11.89 -0.97
N ASP A 89 -3.00 12.68 0.07
CA ASP A 89 -3.51 14.05 0.22
C ASP A 89 -2.72 15.08 -0.62
N MET A 90 -1.56 14.72 -1.18
CA MET A 90 -0.77 15.59 -2.06
C MET A 90 -1.43 15.81 -3.44
N VAL A 91 -2.47 15.05 -3.78
CA VAL A 91 -3.25 15.20 -5.01
C VAL A 91 -4.74 15.27 -4.69
N THR A 92 -5.42 16.28 -5.25
CA THR A 92 -6.89 16.39 -5.16
C THR A 92 -7.52 16.19 -6.53
N ALA A 93 -8.78 15.76 -6.57
CA ALA A 93 -9.51 15.60 -7.84
C ALA A 93 -9.61 16.92 -8.61
N GLU A 94 -9.74 18.05 -7.91
CA GLU A 94 -9.74 19.38 -8.55
C GLU A 94 -8.39 19.70 -9.21
N ALA A 95 -7.29 19.50 -8.48
CA ALA A 95 -5.95 19.77 -9.01
C ALA A 95 -5.62 18.84 -10.18
N LEU A 96 -6.00 17.56 -10.07
CA LEU A 96 -5.84 16.59 -11.16
C LEU A 96 -6.65 16.98 -12.39
N ARG A 97 -7.90 17.44 -12.25
CA ARG A 97 -8.71 17.93 -13.39
C ARG A 97 -8.02 19.09 -14.12
N LYS A 98 -7.41 20.02 -13.39
CA LYS A 98 -6.63 21.12 -13.99
C LYS A 98 -5.42 20.58 -14.75
N LYS A 99 -4.68 19.64 -14.15
CA LYS A 99 -3.53 19.01 -14.80
C LYS A 99 -3.91 18.23 -16.05
N LYS A 100 -5.03 17.48 -16.02
CA LYS A 100 -5.58 16.79 -17.20
C LYS A 100 -5.91 17.74 -18.35
N ALA A 101 -6.32 18.97 -18.07
CA ALA A 101 -6.58 19.96 -19.11
C ALA A 101 -5.29 20.41 -19.84
N GLU A 102 -4.14 20.34 -19.17
CA GLU A 102 -2.81 20.57 -19.79
C GLU A 102 -2.36 19.38 -20.64
N HIS A 103 -2.90 18.17 -20.37
CA HIS A 103 -2.55 16.90 -21.00
C HIS A 103 -3.79 16.16 -21.54
N PRO A 104 -4.55 16.72 -22.50
CA PRO A 104 -5.92 16.26 -22.84
C PRO A 104 -6.00 14.85 -23.43
N ASN A 105 -4.88 14.28 -23.89
CA ASN A 105 -4.81 12.94 -24.48
C ASN A 105 -4.01 11.95 -23.62
N ALA A 106 -3.52 12.37 -22.44
CA ALA A 106 -2.75 11.51 -21.58
C ALA A 106 -3.64 10.47 -20.90
N VAL A 107 -3.13 9.25 -20.78
CA VAL A 107 -3.70 8.22 -19.92
C VAL A 107 -3.30 8.55 -18.49
N VAL A 108 -4.27 8.70 -17.60
CA VAL A 108 -4.02 9.01 -16.20
C VAL A 108 -3.92 7.73 -15.40
N VAL A 109 -2.73 7.45 -14.89
CA VAL A 109 -2.43 6.30 -14.04
C VAL A 109 -2.33 6.79 -12.60
N CYS A 110 -3.15 6.27 -11.70
CA CYS A 110 -3.04 6.60 -10.27
C CYS A 110 -2.56 5.40 -9.46
N TYR A 111 -1.53 5.63 -8.65
CA TYR A 111 -1.22 4.76 -7.54
C TYR A 111 -2.44 4.65 -6.60
N VAL A 112 -2.70 3.48 -6.05
CA VAL A 112 -3.84 3.24 -5.14
C VAL A 112 -3.83 4.16 -3.92
N ASN A 113 -2.67 4.71 -3.55
CA ASN A 113 -2.47 5.73 -2.52
C ASN A 113 -3.00 7.10 -2.99
N THR A 114 -4.28 7.17 -3.27
CA THR A 114 -5.04 8.34 -3.74
C THR A 114 -6.47 8.23 -3.23
N SER A 115 -7.18 9.35 -3.04
CA SER A 115 -8.59 9.29 -2.61
C SER A 115 -9.51 8.67 -3.67
N ALA A 116 -10.69 8.20 -3.26
CA ALA A 116 -11.75 7.76 -4.17
C ALA A 116 -12.08 8.78 -5.26
N GLU A 117 -12.08 10.08 -4.91
CA GLU A 117 -12.33 11.17 -5.85
C GLU A 117 -11.25 11.28 -6.93
N VAL A 118 -9.98 11.10 -6.55
CA VAL A 118 -8.86 11.09 -7.50
C VAL A 118 -8.94 9.86 -8.39
N LYS A 119 -9.21 8.68 -7.83
CA LYS A 119 -9.42 7.45 -8.61
C LYS A 119 -10.54 7.59 -9.65
N ALA A 120 -11.59 8.33 -9.33
CA ALA A 120 -12.70 8.62 -10.24
C ALA A 120 -12.33 9.51 -11.44
N GLU A 121 -11.20 10.22 -11.36
CA GLU A 121 -10.64 11.03 -12.44
C GLU A 121 -9.57 10.29 -13.25
N CYS A 122 -9.23 9.04 -12.90
CA CYS A 122 -8.14 8.29 -13.50
C CYS A 122 -8.63 7.18 -14.44
N ASP A 123 -7.77 6.78 -15.38
CA ASP A 123 -8.07 5.72 -16.33
C ASP A 123 -7.79 4.34 -15.76
N ILE A 124 -6.71 4.20 -14.98
CA ILE A 124 -6.28 2.92 -14.42
C ILE A 124 -5.52 3.14 -13.11
N CYS A 125 -5.80 2.29 -12.12
CA CYS A 125 -5.02 2.26 -10.89
C CYS A 125 -3.76 1.39 -11.07
N CYS A 126 -2.77 1.57 -10.21
CA CYS A 126 -1.68 0.63 -10.03
C CYS A 126 -1.30 0.51 -8.55
N THR A 127 -0.49 -0.48 -8.21
CA THR A 127 0.24 -0.56 -6.95
C THR A 127 1.74 -0.65 -7.22
N SER A 128 2.58 -0.57 -6.19
CA SER A 128 4.01 -0.86 -6.34
C SER A 128 4.29 -2.29 -6.82
N SER A 129 3.31 -3.20 -6.73
CA SER A 129 3.41 -4.60 -7.18
C SER A 129 3.17 -4.78 -8.68
N ASN A 130 2.31 -3.97 -9.30
CA ASN A 130 1.94 -4.14 -10.71
C ASN A 130 2.11 -2.87 -11.58
N ALA A 131 2.67 -1.78 -11.04
CA ALA A 131 2.84 -0.54 -11.79
C ALA A 131 3.62 -0.72 -13.10
N GLU A 132 4.66 -1.55 -13.12
CA GLU A 132 5.41 -1.83 -14.34
C GLU A 132 4.53 -2.49 -15.42
N ALA A 133 3.75 -3.50 -15.04
CA ALA A 133 2.81 -4.20 -15.92
C ALA A 133 1.71 -3.25 -16.43
N VAL A 134 1.16 -2.41 -15.54
CA VAL A 134 0.17 -1.38 -15.88
C VAL A 134 0.74 -0.43 -16.93
N ILE A 135 1.95 0.11 -16.72
CA ILE A 135 2.58 1.04 -17.67
C ILE A 135 2.87 0.37 -19.02
N LYS A 136 3.32 -0.89 -19.02
CA LYS A 136 3.54 -1.66 -20.25
C LYS A 136 2.25 -1.97 -21.02
N SER A 137 1.10 -2.04 -20.34
CA SER A 137 -0.19 -2.30 -20.98
C SER A 137 -0.73 -1.10 -21.78
N ILE A 138 -0.23 0.11 -21.52
CA ILE A 138 -0.67 1.35 -22.17
C ILE A 138 -0.01 1.45 -23.55
N PRO A 139 -0.73 1.79 -24.64
CA PRO A 139 -0.14 1.96 -25.98
C PRO A 139 1.06 2.92 -25.98
N GLU A 140 2.11 2.60 -26.74
CA GLU A 140 3.38 3.34 -26.73
C GLU A 140 3.26 4.80 -27.17
N ASP A 141 2.28 5.11 -28.02
CA ASP A 141 2.00 6.45 -28.55
C ASP A 141 1.24 7.35 -27.56
N LYS A 142 0.79 6.80 -26.43
CA LYS A 142 0.07 7.55 -25.40
C LYS A 142 1.02 8.17 -24.40
N GLU A 143 0.82 9.47 -24.17
CA GLU A 143 1.35 10.15 -22.99
C GLU A 143 0.72 9.56 -21.72
N ILE A 144 1.50 9.52 -20.65
CA ILE A 144 1.07 9.01 -19.35
C ILE A 144 1.24 10.11 -18.31
N LEU A 145 0.18 10.41 -17.58
CA LEU A 145 0.21 11.23 -16.37
C LEU A 145 0.09 10.30 -15.15
N PHE A 146 1.14 10.25 -14.33
CA PHE A 146 1.23 9.34 -13.19
C PHE A 146 1.14 10.10 -11.87
N VAL A 147 0.27 9.65 -10.97
CA VAL A 147 0.00 10.33 -9.69
C VAL A 147 -0.05 9.33 -8.51
N PRO A 148 0.25 9.74 -7.27
CA PRO A 148 0.88 10.99 -6.88
C PRO A 148 2.39 10.88 -6.72
N ASP A 149 2.95 9.67 -6.65
CA ASP A 149 4.32 9.43 -6.19
C ASP A 149 5.34 9.56 -7.34
N ARG A 150 6.23 10.56 -7.23
CA ARG A 150 7.28 10.81 -8.21
C ARG A 150 8.39 9.75 -8.20
N ASN A 151 8.68 9.14 -7.06
CA ASN A 151 9.76 8.15 -6.93
C ASN A 151 9.36 6.84 -7.58
N LEU A 152 8.16 6.34 -7.31
CA LEU A 152 7.57 5.19 -8.00
C LEU A 152 7.45 5.50 -9.50
N GLY A 153 6.93 6.67 -9.87
CA GLY A 153 6.85 7.10 -11.26
C GLY A 153 8.21 7.06 -11.98
N GLN A 154 9.24 7.66 -11.37
CA GLN A 154 10.59 7.68 -11.90
C GLN A 154 11.19 6.26 -11.98
N TYR A 155 11.01 5.44 -10.95
CA TYR A 155 11.49 4.05 -10.94
C TYR A 155 10.88 3.27 -12.12
N ILE A 156 9.56 3.38 -12.32
CA ILE A 156 8.88 2.69 -13.43
C ILE A 156 9.32 3.22 -14.79
N GLN A 157 9.53 4.54 -14.94
CA GLN A 157 10.11 5.10 -16.15
C GLN A 157 11.53 4.56 -16.41
N ASP A 158 12.38 4.46 -15.38
CA ASP A 158 13.73 3.91 -15.50
C ASP A 158 13.70 2.42 -15.91
N GLN A 159 12.73 1.63 -15.42
CA GLN A 159 12.57 0.21 -15.79
C GLN A 159 11.99 0.01 -17.20
N THR A 160 11.02 0.83 -17.59
CA THR A 160 10.25 0.61 -18.83
C THR A 160 10.77 1.41 -20.02
N GLY A 161 11.55 2.46 -19.78
CA GLY A 161 11.92 3.45 -20.79
C GLY A 161 10.74 4.32 -21.27
N ARG A 162 9.55 4.19 -20.67
CA ARG A 162 8.36 4.95 -21.06
C ARG A 162 8.44 6.36 -20.49
N LYS A 163 8.47 7.36 -21.38
CA LYS A 163 8.40 8.77 -20.98
C LYS A 163 7.06 9.06 -20.31
N MET A 164 7.11 9.56 -19.09
CA MET A 164 5.93 9.83 -18.26
C MET A 164 6.01 11.25 -17.67
N THR A 165 4.85 11.84 -17.41
CA THR A 165 4.71 13.06 -16.61
C THR A 165 4.25 12.65 -15.21
N PHE A 166 4.94 13.09 -14.16
CA PHE A 166 4.61 12.71 -12.78
C PHE A 166 4.01 13.88 -12.00
N TRP A 167 3.20 13.55 -11.01
CA TRP A 167 2.89 14.45 -9.91
C TRP A 167 4.09 14.54 -8.96
N GLU A 168 4.34 15.69 -8.37
CA GLU A 168 5.48 15.91 -7.46
C GLU A 168 5.19 15.45 -6.01
N GLY A 169 4.32 14.45 -5.84
CA GLY A 169 4.04 13.86 -4.53
C GLY A 169 5.05 12.78 -4.17
N TYR A 170 5.05 12.36 -2.91
CA TYR A 170 6.01 11.40 -2.36
C TYR A 170 5.54 10.84 -1.02
N CYS A 171 6.00 9.64 -0.68
CA CYS A 171 5.82 9.09 0.66
C CYS A 171 6.81 9.72 1.64
N PRO A 172 6.37 10.43 2.70
CA PRO A 172 7.28 11.07 3.65
C PRO A 172 8.08 10.05 4.48
N ILE A 173 7.66 8.78 4.49
CA ILE A 173 8.39 7.71 5.18
C ILE A 173 9.54 7.24 4.30
N HIS A 174 9.30 6.92 3.03
CA HIS A 174 10.34 6.36 2.15
C HIS A 174 11.26 7.40 1.54
N ASP A 175 10.76 8.60 1.22
CA ASP A 175 11.51 9.65 0.51
C ASP A 175 12.66 10.25 1.35
N VAL A 176 12.62 10.08 2.68
CA VAL A 176 13.68 10.57 3.57
C VAL A 176 14.88 9.63 3.64
N LEU A 177 14.76 8.38 3.16
CA LEU A 177 15.86 7.41 3.17
C LEU A 177 17.00 7.89 2.28
N THR A 178 18.16 8.11 2.88
CA THR A 178 19.34 8.55 2.14
C THR A 178 20.24 7.39 1.76
N ILE A 179 21.00 7.56 0.66
CA ILE A 179 22.02 6.57 0.27
C ILE A 179 23.10 6.40 1.34
N ASN A 180 23.41 7.45 2.12
CA ASN A 180 24.41 7.35 3.19
C ASN A 180 23.97 6.40 4.29
N GLU A 181 22.70 6.44 4.71
CA GLU A 181 22.16 5.51 5.71
C GLU A 181 22.22 4.05 5.21
N VAL A 182 21.93 3.84 3.92
CA VAL A 182 22.06 2.51 3.29
C VAL A 182 23.52 2.04 3.30
N GLU A 183 24.48 2.90 2.93
CA GLU A 183 25.90 2.55 2.94
C GLU A 183 26.46 2.33 4.36
N GLU A 184 25.98 3.08 5.36
CA GLU A 184 26.29 2.84 6.77
C GLU A 184 25.81 1.44 7.20
N GLN A 185 24.58 1.06 6.85
CA GLN A 185 24.07 -0.28 7.14
C GLN A 185 24.84 -1.38 6.40
N LYS A 186 25.23 -1.16 5.13
CA LYS A 186 26.09 -2.09 4.39
C LYS A 186 27.46 -2.25 5.03
N ALA A 187 28.03 -1.18 5.57
CA ALA A 187 29.31 -1.25 6.28
C ALA A 187 29.21 -2.09 7.56
N LEU A 188 28.08 -2.02 8.27
CA LEU A 188 27.79 -2.85 9.45
C LEU A 188 27.46 -4.31 9.10
N HIS A 189 26.81 -4.52 7.94
CA HIS A 189 26.30 -5.81 7.49
C HIS A 189 26.76 -6.11 6.05
N PRO A 190 28.07 -6.36 5.82
CA PRO A 190 28.65 -6.45 4.47
C PRO A 190 28.16 -7.63 3.64
N ASN A 191 27.53 -8.62 4.28
CA ASN A 191 26.94 -9.78 3.60
C ASN A 191 25.43 -9.60 3.32
N ALA A 192 24.83 -8.51 3.79
CA ALA A 192 23.39 -8.31 3.67
C ALA A 192 23.02 -7.76 2.28
N LYS A 193 21.96 -8.33 1.69
CA LYS A 193 21.35 -7.80 0.48
C LYS A 193 20.47 -6.60 0.77
N VAL A 194 20.62 -5.53 0.01
CA VAL A 194 19.80 -4.31 0.13
C VAL A 194 18.52 -4.47 -0.68
N VAL A 195 17.38 -4.50 0.01
CA VAL A 195 16.06 -4.65 -0.61
C VAL A 195 15.19 -3.46 -0.21
N VAL A 196 14.71 -2.69 -1.18
CA VAL A 196 14.05 -1.39 -0.92
C VAL A 196 12.71 -1.28 -1.64
N HIS A 197 11.83 -0.43 -1.11
CA HIS A 197 10.56 -0.10 -1.76
C HIS A 197 10.79 0.91 -2.91
N PRO A 198 10.03 0.85 -4.03
CA PRO A 198 10.17 1.80 -5.14
C PRO A 198 9.72 3.24 -4.81
N GLU A 199 9.13 3.47 -3.63
CA GLU A 199 8.85 4.84 -3.13
C GLU A 199 10.11 5.52 -2.58
N CYS A 200 11.23 4.80 -2.43
CA CYS A 200 12.51 5.40 -2.03
C CYS A 200 13.13 6.26 -3.15
N PRO A 201 13.97 7.24 -2.81
CA PRO A 201 14.60 8.12 -3.80
C PRO A 201 15.41 7.37 -4.86
N PRO A 202 15.58 7.94 -6.08
CA PRO A 202 16.36 7.33 -7.15
C PRO A 202 17.80 6.96 -6.78
N GLU A 203 18.48 7.74 -5.94
CA GLU A 203 19.82 7.37 -5.47
C GLU A 203 19.83 6.09 -4.63
N VAL A 204 18.75 5.79 -3.90
CA VAL A 204 18.62 4.57 -3.11
C VAL A 204 18.25 3.40 -4.01
N THR A 205 17.22 3.56 -4.84
CA THR A 205 16.73 2.48 -5.70
C THR A 205 17.76 2.01 -6.73
N ARG A 206 18.60 2.92 -7.25
CA ARG A 206 19.70 2.55 -8.18
C ARG A 206 20.85 1.80 -7.53
N ASN A 207 20.99 1.86 -6.20
CA ASN A 207 22.07 1.21 -5.46
C ASN A 207 21.61 0.00 -4.63
N ALA A 208 20.31 -0.34 -4.70
CA ALA A 208 19.76 -1.52 -4.04
C ALA A 208 19.97 -2.79 -4.89
N ASP A 209 20.11 -3.95 -4.23
CA ASP A 209 20.13 -5.24 -4.91
C ASP A 209 18.74 -5.60 -5.49
N VAL A 210 17.67 -5.22 -4.79
CA VAL A 210 16.28 -5.47 -5.21
C VAL A 210 15.41 -4.26 -4.90
N VAL A 211 14.58 -3.86 -5.86
CA VAL A 211 13.54 -2.85 -5.69
C VAL A 211 12.18 -3.48 -6.01
N LYS A 212 11.32 -3.66 -5.01
CA LYS A 212 10.00 -4.30 -5.15
C LYS A 212 8.99 -3.75 -4.13
N SER A 213 7.70 -4.00 -4.36
CA SER A 213 6.68 -3.82 -3.32
C SER A 213 6.97 -4.67 -2.09
N THR A 214 6.27 -4.44 -0.98
CA THR A 214 6.41 -5.25 0.24
C THR A 214 6.18 -6.73 0.01
N SER A 215 5.15 -7.12 -0.76
CA SER A 215 4.93 -8.55 -1.09
C SER A 215 6.06 -9.09 -1.98
N GLY A 216 6.54 -8.30 -2.93
CA GLY A 216 7.66 -8.67 -3.80
C GLY A 216 8.98 -8.81 -3.05
N ILE A 217 9.25 -7.95 -2.06
CA ILE A 217 10.39 -8.06 -1.15
C ILE A 217 10.25 -9.33 -0.30
N LEU A 218 9.07 -9.58 0.29
CA LEU A 218 8.83 -10.76 1.11
C LEU A 218 9.09 -12.05 0.32
N ASN A 219 8.57 -12.12 -0.91
CA ASN A 219 8.77 -13.28 -1.78
C ASN A 219 10.25 -13.45 -2.15
N TYR A 220 10.93 -12.37 -2.52
CA TYR A 220 12.36 -12.42 -2.79
C TYR A 220 13.17 -12.93 -1.58
N ILE A 221 12.88 -12.41 -0.38
CA ILE A 221 13.56 -12.85 0.85
C ILE A 221 13.32 -14.34 1.08
N LYS A 222 12.07 -14.83 0.94
CA LYS A 222 11.73 -16.26 1.12
C LYS A 222 12.48 -17.18 0.15
N GLU A 223 12.60 -16.77 -1.10
CA GLU A 223 13.19 -17.56 -2.18
C GLU A 223 14.73 -17.46 -2.23
N SER A 224 15.29 -16.40 -1.66
CA SER A 224 16.75 -16.16 -1.66
C SER A 224 17.49 -17.17 -0.79
N GLU A 225 18.69 -17.59 -1.21
CA GLU A 225 19.61 -18.38 -0.39
C GLU A 225 20.33 -17.54 0.68
N GLU A 226 20.34 -16.21 0.51
CA GLU A 226 21.00 -15.27 1.41
C GLU A 226 20.34 -15.26 2.80
N LYS A 227 21.16 -14.96 3.82
CA LYS A 227 20.72 -14.99 5.22
C LYS A 227 20.52 -13.62 5.84
N GLU A 228 21.05 -12.57 5.23
CA GLU A 228 21.08 -11.23 5.80
C GLU A 228 20.50 -10.23 4.78
N PHE A 229 19.61 -9.35 5.24
CA PHE A 229 18.96 -8.35 4.38
C PHE A 229 18.88 -7.00 5.10
N ILE A 230 19.22 -5.94 4.37
CA ILE A 230 18.95 -4.56 4.75
C ILE A 230 17.66 -4.15 4.05
N VAL A 231 16.63 -3.83 4.81
CA VAL A 231 15.27 -3.56 4.34
C VAL A 231 14.99 -2.06 4.35
N GLY A 232 14.79 -1.50 3.16
CA GLY A 232 14.40 -0.12 2.91
C GLY A 232 12.88 0.06 2.80
N THR A 233 12.14 -0.26 3.86
CA THR A 233 10.70 0.04 3.98
C THR A 233 10.26 0.17 5.43
N GLU A 234 8.99 0.48 5.68
CA GLU A 234 8.41 0.71 7.00
C GLU A 234 8.61 -0.48 7.96
N GLU A 235 8.88 -0.18 9.24
CA GLU A 235 9.35 -1.16 10.24
C GLU A 235 8.35 -2.27 10.59
N GLY A 236 7.04 -2.06 10.46
CA GLY A 236 6.01 -3.07 10.71
C GLY A 236 6.14 -4.28 9.79
N PHE A 237 6.74 -4.08 8.60
CA PHE A 237 7.02 -5.15 7.66
C PHE A 237 8.03 -6.17 8.21
N LEU A 238 8.94 -5.78 9.11
CA LEU A 238 9.91 -6.71 9.71
C LEU A 238 9.22 -7.84 10.45
N TYR A 239 8.11 -7.56 11.13
CA TYR A 239 7.35 -8.60 11.82
C TYR A 239 6.86 -9.67 10.85
N THR A 240 6.29 -9.25 9.71
CA THR A 240 5.86 -10.16 8.64
C THR A 240 7.02 -11.01 8.12
N VAL A 241 8.17 -10.37 7.83
CA VAL A 241 9.35 -11.07 7.29
C VAL A 241 9.89 -12.07 8.31
N GLN A 242 10.02 -11.67 9.59
CA GLN A 242 10.54 -12.53 10.66
C GLN A 242 9.63 -13.74 10.91
N LYS A 243 8.30 -13.56 10.83
CA LYS A 243 7.32 -14.66 10.94
C LYS A 243 7.41 -15.63 9.77
N ALA A 244 7.64 -15.13 8.56
CA ALA A 244 7.77 -15.96 7.36
C ALA A 244 9.15 -16.63 7.21
N CYS A 245 10.21 -15.99 7.72
CA CYS A 245 11.60 -16.38 7.53
C CYS A 245 12.39 -16.26 8.84
N PRO A 246 12.12 -17.10 9.86
CA PRO A 246 12.72 -16.95 11.19
C PRO A 246 14.25 -17.10 11.21
N ASP A 247 14.82 -17.79 10.22
CA ASP A 247 16.26 -18.04 10.10
C ASP A 247 17.03 -16.92 9.37
N LYS A 248 16.32 -15.90 8.86
CA LYS A 248 16.94 -14.77 8.14
C LYS A 248 17.07 -13.58 9.09
N LYS A 249 18.21 -12.87 9.01
CA LYS A 249 18.46 -11.66 9.77
C LYS A 249 18.06 -10.46 8.94
N ILE A 250 17.23 -9.61 9.53
CA ILE A 250 16.68 -8.41 8.88
C ILE A 250 17.15 -7.18 9.64
N TYR A 251 17.72 -6.24 8.90
CA TYR A 251 18.20 -4.96 9.40
C TYR A 251 17.42 -3.85 8.71
N LEU A 252 16.95 -2.85 9.45
CA LEU A 252 16.34 -1.67 8.81
C LEU A 252 17.42 -0.81 8.16
N ALA A 253 17.12 -0.28 6.98
CA ALA A 253 17.99 0.71 6.34
C ALA A 253 18.08 2.03 7.14
N ARG A 254 17.12 2.27 8.05
CA ARG A 254 16.97 3.49 8.85
C ARG A 254 16.44 3.14 10.25
N ALA A 255 16.91 3.85 11.28
CA ALA A 255 16.47 3.62 12.67
C ALA A 255 14.99 4.00 12.92
N GLU A 256 14.53 5.11 12.36
CA GLU A 256 13.15 5.62 12.50
C GLU A 256 12.41 5.47 11.17
N PHE A 257 11.79 4.30 10.95
CA PHE A 257 11.08 3.99 9.71
C PHE A 257 9.61 3.64 9.97
N THR A 258 8.99 4.40 10.88
CA THR A 258 7.62 4.19 11.33
C THR A 258 6.64 5.07 10.56
N CYS A 259 5.58 4.47 10.02
CA CYS A 259 4.44 5.23 9.51
C CYS A 259 3.40 5.45 10.62
N ASN A 260 3.39 6.63 11.24
CA ASN A 260 2.46 6.93 12.35
C ASN A 260 0.99 6.73 11.96
N GLU A 261 0.61 7.08 10.74
CA GLU A 261 -0.74 6.84 10.18
C GLU A 261 -1.16 5.38 10.27
N MET A 262 -0.25 4.45 9.93
CA MET A 262 -0.52 3.01 10.03
C MET A 262 -0.65 2.57 11.50
N LYS A 263 0.05 3.24 12.43
CA LYS A 263 0.05 2.89 13.87
C LYS A 263 -1.14 3.49 14.64
N HIS A 264 -2.00 4.28 14.00
CA HIS A 264 -3.27 4.70 14.61
C HIS A 264 -4.14 3.52 15.02
N ILE A 265 -4.04 2.41 14.30
CA ILE A 265 -4.83 1.20 14.53
C ILE A 265 -4.24 0.41 15.72
N THR A 266 -5.07 0.19 16.74
CA THR A 266 -4.74 -0.63 17.93
C THR A 266 -5.81 -1.69 18.17
N LEU A 267 -5.51 -2.71 18.97
CA LEU A 267 -6.47 -3.76 19.30
C LEU A 267 -7.71 -3.21 20.02
N GLU A 268 -7.56 -2.20 20.86
CA GLU A 268 -8.68 -1.57 21.57
C GLU A 268 -9.62 -0.87 20.58
N LYS A 269 -9.06 -0.17 19.59
CA LYS A 269 -9.86 0.46 18.53
C LYS A 269 -10.52 -0.57 17.64
N LEU A 270 -9.81 -1.63 17.26
CA LEU A 270 -10.37 -2.74 16.49
C LEU A 270 -11.53 -3.43 17.25
N ALA A 271 -11.35 -3.72 18.54
CA ALA A 271 -12.41 -4.29 19.38
C ALA A 271 -13.63 -3.36 19.44
N ARG A 272 -13.40 -2.06 19.68
CA ARG A 272 -14.46 -1.05 19.68
C ARG A 272 -15.19 -0.98 18.33
N THR A 273 -14.47 -1.04 17.22
CA THR A 273 -15.07 -1.04 15.87
C THR A 273 -15.98 -2.24 15.65
N LEU A 274 -15.61 -3.42 16.13
CA LEU A 274 -16.45 -4.62 16.06
C LEU A 274 -17.63 -4.59 17.05
N GLU A 275 -17.53 -3.79 18.11
CA GLU A 275 -18.63 -3.55 19.05
C GLU A 275 -19.66 -2.59 18.46
N THR A 276 -19.20 -1.42 18.00
CA THR A 276 -20.06 -0.30 17.59
C THR A 276 -20.42 -0.30 16.12
N MET A 277 -19.68 -1.05 15.29
CA MET A 277 -19.77 -1.02 13.82
C MET A 277 -19.38 0.34 13.23
N GLU A 278 -18.49 1.07 13.91
CA GLU A 278 -17.94 2.36 13.49
C GLU A 278 -16.41 2.27 13.30
N HIS A 279 -15.79 3.01 12.39
CA HIS A 279 -16.39 4.01 11.49
C HIS A 279 -16.65 3.40 10.11
N GLU A 280 -17.90 3.45 9.65
CA GLU A 280 -18.25 2.98 8.31
C GLU A 280 -17.74 3.94 7.24
N ILE A 281 -17.06 3.37 6.25
CA ILE A 281 -16.59 4.08 5.06
C ILE A 281 -17.71 4.11 4.03
N GLU A 282 -18.03 5.33 3.60
CA GLU A 282 -18.97 5.58 2.51
C GLU A 282 -18.26 6.29 1.36
N VAL A 283 -18.56 5.88 0.14
CA VAL A 283 -18.10 6.55 -1.08
C VAL A 283 -19.34 6.91 -1.89
N PRO A 284 -19.57 8.19 -2.26
CA PRO A 284 -20.73 8.57 -3.05
C PRO A 284 -20.83 7.78 -4.35
N GLU A 285 -22.02 7.28 -4.69
CA GLU A 285 -22.18 6.31 -5.79
C GLU A 285 -21.69 6.87 -7.14
N ASN A 286 -21.84 8.17 -7.39
CA ASN A 286 -21.36 8.84 -8.59
C ASN A 286 -19.81 8.86 -8.69
N ILE A 287 -19.11 8.88 -7.55
CA ILE A 287 -17.64 8.75 -7.48
C ILE A 287 -17.28 7.27 -7.63
N ARG A 288 -17.95 6.40 -6.88
CA ARG A 288 -17.70 4.95 -6.88
C ARG A 288 -17.79 4.34 -8.28
N GLN A 289 -18.83 4.66 -9.05
CA GLN A 289 -19.03 4.14 -10.42
C GLN A 289 -17.91 4.53 -11.39
N LYS A 290 -17.20 5.62 -11.12
CA LYS A 290 -16.05 6.04 -11.91
C LYS A 290 -14.77 5.36 -11.39
N ALA A 291 -14.54 5.41 -10.07
CA ALA A 291 -13.36 4.85 -9.43
C ALA A 291 -13.26 3.31 -9.56
N VAL A 292 -14.40 2.60 -9.57
CA VAL A 292 -14.39 1.15 -9.75
C VAL A 292 -13.78 0.75 -11.10
N LYS A 293 -13.93 1.57 -12.15
CA LYS A 293 -13.36 1.27 -13.47
C LYS A 293 -11.84 1.27 -13.45
N SER A 294 -11.22 2.19 -12.73
CA SER A 294 -9.76 2.27 -12.63
C SER A 294 -9.19 1.14 -11.77
N LEU A 295 -9.90 0.76 -10.70
CA LEU A 295 -9.53 -0.41 -9.88
C LEU A 295 -9.76 -1.75 -10.59
N ASP A 296 -10.89 -1.96 -11.28
CA ASP A 296 -11.15 -3.21 -12.02
C ASP A 296 -10.11 -3.42 -13.13
N ARG A 297 -9.73 -2.34 -13.83
CA ARG A 297 -8.66 -2.38 -14.84
C ARG A 297 -7.30 -2.74 -14.22
N MET A 298 -7.01 -2.24 -13.02
CA MET A 298 -5.81 -2.62 -12.28
C MET A 298 -5.81 -4.10 -11.90
N LEU A 299 -6.93 -4.60 -11.34
CA LEU A 299 -7.07 -5.99 -10.90
C LEU A 299 -7.05 -6.99 -12.07
N ALA A 300 -7.40 -6.54 -13.28
CA ALA A 300 -7.28 -7.35 -14.50
C ALA A 300 -5.83 -7.52 -14.99
N ILE A 301 -4.86 -6.80 -14.40
CA ILE A 301 -3.44 -6.85 -14.78
C ILE A 301 -2.67 -7.58 -13.69
N ALA A 302 -2.21 -8.78 -14.04
CA ALA A 302 -1.32 -9.56 -13.18
C ALA A 302 0.03 -8.83 -12.99
N PRO A 303 0.63 -8.91 -11.78
CA PRO A 303 1.99 -8.42 -11.50
C PRO A 303 3.06 -9.00 -12.43
#